data_AF-A0A022RAE5-F1
#
_entry.id   AF-A0A022RAE5-F1
#
_cell.length_a   1.000
_cell.length_b   1.000
_cell.length_c   1.000
_cell.angle_alpha   90.00
_cell.angle_beta   90.00
_cell.angle_gamma   90.00
#
_symmetry.space_group_name_H-M   'P 1'
#
loop_
_entity.id
_entity.type
_entity.pdbx_description
1 polymer ?
#
loop_
_entity_poly.entity_id
_entity_poly.type
_entity_poly.pdbx_seq_one_letter_code
_entity_poly.pdbx_strand_id
1 'polypeptide(L)'
;MSTGTFCASFAAPSYTGLKPNRANVLSDNESVSWSKKTVSNGSKTYCMQTWNPINNKKFETLSYLPPLSEESVAKEIDYMIKKGWIPCLEFDKLGYVYRENSRMPNYYDGRYWTLWKLPMFGCNDSSQVLKEIEECKKAYPNAYIRCLAFDNIKQAQCMAFVIQKPNTAS
;
A
#
# COMPACT_ATOMS: atom_id res chain seq x y z
N MET A 1 -37.77 -39.15 46.02
CA MET A 1 -36.33 -39.28 46.31
C MET A 1 -35.62 -39.39 44.97
N SER A 2 -34.54 -38.73 44.60
CA SER A 2 -33.80 -37.56 45.07
C SER A 2 -33.15 -36.99 43.80
N THR A 3 -33.09 -35.67 43.69
CA THR A 3 -32.49 -34.90 42.59
C THR A 3 -30.97 -34.98 42.59
N GLY A 4 -30.35 -34.92 41.41
CA GLY A 4 -28.90 -34.81 41.28
C GLY A 4 -28.49 -34.28 39.90
N THR A 5 -28.57 -32.95 39.72
CA THR A 5 -27.94 -32.23 38.61
C THR A 5 -26.45 -32.15 38.88
N PHE A 6 -25.62 -32.71 38.01
CA PHE A 6 -24.17 -32.49 38.03
C PHE A 6 -23.77 -31.50 36.95
N CYS A 7 -23.27 -30.33 37.39
CA CYS A 7 -22.57 -29.36 36.58
C CYS A 7 -21.10 -29.78 36.48
N ALA A 8 -20.58 -30.02 35.28
CA ALA A 8 -19.16 -30.30 35.07
C ALA A 8 -18.45 -28.99 34.69
N SER A 9 -17.58 -28.51 35.57
CA SER A 9 -16.63 -27.42 35.29
C SER A 9 -15.56 -27.91 34.31
N PHE A 10 -15.48 -27.32 33.12
CA PHE A 10 -14.33 -27.51 32.23
C PHE A 10 -13.18 -26.62 32.71
N ALA A 11 -12.20 -27.20 33.41
CA ALA A 11 -10.90 -26.59 33.63
C ALA A 11 -9.96 -27.02 32.48
N ALA A 12 -9.60 -26.08 31.61
CA ALA A 12 -8.56 -26.32 30.61
C ALA A 12 -7.18 -26.38 31.29
N PRO A 13 -6.32 -27.35 30.94
CA PRO A 13 -4.96 -27.40 31.49
C PRO A 13 -4.11 -26.26 30.91
N SER A 14 -3.46 -25.52 31.81
CA SER A 14 -2.43 -24.53 31.49
C SER A 14 -1.23 -25.20 30.84
N TYR A 15 -0.82 -24.70 29.67
CA TYR A 15 0.39 -25.13 28.99
C TYR A 15 1.61 -24.82 29.86
N THR A 16 2.26 -25.86 30.38
CA THR A 16 3.53 -25.79 31.10
C THR A 16 4.65 -26.10 30.11
N GLY A 17 5.60 -25.15 29.97
CA GLY A 17 6.67 -25.22 28.98
C GLY A 17 7.60 -26.44 29.12
N LEU A 18 8.23 -26.80 28.00
CA LEU A 18 9.14 -27.93 27.89
C LEU A 18 10.36 -27.76 28.82
N LYS A 19 10.56 -28.72 29.72
CA LYS A 19 11.78 -28.84 30.54
C LYS A 19 12.90 -29.46 29.68
N PRO A 20 14.12 -28.89 29.66
CA PRO A 20 15.24 -29.53 28.98
C PRO A 20 15.76 -30.71 29.80
N ASN A 21 15.66 -31.92 29.24
CA ASN A 21 16.39 -33.10 29.72
C ASN A 21 17.86 -32.94 29.31
N ARG A 22 18.77 -32.76 30.28
CA ARG A 22 20.21 -32.95 30.06
C ARG A 22 20.61 -34.31 30.60
N ALA A 23 20.71 -35.30 29.72
CA ALA A 23 21.61 -36.41 29.95
C ALA A 23 23.03 -35.92 29.63
N ASN A 24 23.92 -36.01 30.61
CA ASN A 24 25.34 -35.72 30.48
C ASN A 24 25.96 -36.64 29.43
N VAL A 25 26.39 -36.08 28.31
CA VAL A 25 27.46 -36.65 27.50
C VAL A 25 28.31 -35.48 27.04
N LEU A 26 29.57 -35.47 27.50
CA LEU A 26 30.81 -35.06 26.81
C LEU A 26 31.83 -34.59 27.87
N SER A 27 32.96 -35.31 27.92
CA SER A 27 34.10 -35.08 28.79
C SER A 27 34.90 -33.86 28.34
N ASP A 28 35.35 -33.05 29.31
CA ASP A 28 36.36 -32.01 29.11
C ASP A 28 37.65 -32.61 28.53
N ASN A 29 38.14 -32.02 27.44
CA ASN A 29 39.56 -31.76 27.18
C ASN A 29 39.75 -31.12 25.79
N GLU A 30 39.60 -29.79 25.71
CA GLU A 30 40.41 -28.94 24.85
C GLU A 30 40.17 -27.48 25.26
N SER A 31 41.21 -26.84 25.80
CA SER A 31 41.17 -25.43 26.21
C SER A 31 41.21 -24.53 24.97
N VAL A 32 40.11 -24.42 24.25
CA VAL A 32 39.91 -23.31 23.33
C VAL A 32 39.52 -22.11 24.19
N SER A 33 40.45 -21.15 24.32
CA SER A 33 40.16 -19.84 24.89
C SER A 33 39.04 -19.19 24.09
N TRP A 34 37.79 -19.41 24.54
CA TRP A 34 36.64 -18.70 24.06
C TRP A 34 36.75 -17.29 24.59
N SER A 35 37.52 -16.45 23.88
CA SER A 35 37.42 -15.01 24.03
C SER A 35 35.93 -14.70 23.88
N LYS A 36 35.29 -14.34 25.00
CA LYS A 36 33.94 -13.76 24.96
C LYS A 36 34.07 -12.54 24.06
N LYS A 37 33.74 -12.70 22.78
CA LYS A 37 33.27 -11.59 21.95
C LYS A 37 31.95 -11.20 22.60
N THR A 38 32.03 -10.41 23.66
CA THR A 38 30.93 -9.58 24.09
C THR A 38 30.62 -8.74 22.87
N VAL A 39 29.59 -9.13 22.12
CA VAL A 39 29.09 -8.31 21.03
C VAL A 39 28.61 -7.04 21.70
N SER A 40 29.40 -5.97 21.59
CA SER A 40 29.14 -4.67 22.21
C SER A 40 27.95 -3.94 21.60
N ASN A 41 27.11 -4.62 20.82
CA ASN A 41 25.96 -4.02 20.16
C ASN A 41 24.73 -3.92 21.08
N GLY A 42 24.94 -3.91 22.40
CA GLY A 42 23.90 -3.74 23.43
C GLY A 42 23.22 -2.36 23.43
N SER A 43 23.52 -1.48 22.48
CA SER A 43 22.96 -0.13 22.37
C SER A 43 22.20 0.16 21.07
N LYS A 44 22.03 -0.83 20.17
CA LYS A 44 21.22 -0.69 18.94
C LYS A 44 20.17 -1.79 18.80
N THR A 45 19.33 -2.00 19.80
CA THR A 45 18.10 -2.80 19.66
C THR A 45 16.96 -1.98 19.06
N TYR A 46 17.21 -1.28 17.94
CA TYR A 46 16.21 -0.53 17.15
C TYR A 46 16.21 -0.97 15.67
N CYS A 47 16.62 -2.20 15.38
CA CYS A 47 16.76 -2.68 13.99
C CYS A 47 15.44 -3.15 13.35
N MET A 48 14.37 -3.29 14.14
CA MET A 48 13.05 -3.69 13.62
C MET A 48 12.15 -2.46 13.55
N GLN A 49 11.83 -2.05 12.33
CA GLN A 49 10.83 -1.02 12.08
C GLN A 49 9.47 -1.68 11.86
N THR A 50 8.42 -1.10 12.44
CA THR A 50 7.04 -1.51 12.21
C THR A 50 6.43 -0.66 11.11
N TRP A 51 5.71 -1.28 10.17
CA TRP A 51 4.98 -0.55 9.14
C TRP A 51 3.86 0.28 9.77
N ASN A 52 3.75 1.56 9.40
CA ASN A 52 2.71 2.45 9.93
C ASN A 52 1.34 2.12 9.29
N PRO A 53 0.34 1.66 10.07
CA PRO A 53 -0.99 1.35 9.55
C PRO A 53 -1.92 2.57 9.49
N ILE A 54 -1.56 3.71 10.11
CA ILE A 54 -2.42 4.89 10.26
C ILE A 54 -2.08 5.93 9.20
N ASN A 55 -3.09 6.48 8.52
CA ASN A 55 -2.97 7.54 7.51
C ASN A 55 -1.99 7.23 6.35
N ASN A 56 -1.75 5.95 6.10
CA ASN A 56 -0.83 5.47 5.06
C ASN A 56 -1.58 4.78 3.91
N LYS A 57 -2.72 5.37 3.50
CA LYS A 57 -3.54 4.85 2.39
C LYS A 57 -2.76 4.92 1.06
N LYS A 58 -3.01 3.93 0.21
CA LYS A 58 -2.33 3.74 -1.08
C LYS A 58 -3.30 3.94 -2.25
N PHE A 59 -2.75 4.20 -3.42
CA PHE A 59 -3.48 4.57 -4.63
C PHE A 59 -2.93 3.79 -5.83
N GLU A 60 -2.75 2.49 -5.65
CA GLU A 60 -2.20 1.57 -6.65
C GLU A 60 -0.76 1.94 -7.10
N THR A 61 -0.45 1.77 -8.38
CA THR A 61 0.89 1.90 -8.97
C THR A 61 1.55 3.23 -8.62
N LEU A 62 2.86 3.18 -8.31
CA LEU A 62 3.72 4.29 -7.86
C LEU A 62 3.39 4.88 -6.47
N SER A 63 2.27 4.52 -5.82
CA SER A 63 1.85 5.16 -4.56
C SER A 63 2.66 4.80 -3.30
N TYR A 64 3.57 3.83 -3.41
CA TYR A 64 4.56 3.48 -2.37
C TYR A 64 5.86 4.28 -2.46
N LEU A 65 6.10 4.93 -3.61
CA LEU A 65 7.27 5.77 -3.82
C LEU A 65 7.10 7.12 -3.11
N PRO A 66 8.19 7.88 -2.93
CA PRO A 66 8.09 9.29 -2.59
C PRO A 66 7.17 10.03 -3.58
N PRO A 67 6.54 11.15 -3.15
CA PRO A 67 5.72 11.97 -4.04
C PRO A 67 6.49 12.32 -5.32
N LEU A 68 5.84 12.11 -6.47
CA LEU A 68 6.45 12.35 -7.77
C LEU A 68 6.62 13.86 -7.99
N SER A 69 7.81 14.28 -8.42
CA SER A 69 8.03 15.64 -8.93
C SER A 69 7.32 15.84 -10.27
N GLU A 70 7.05 17.09 -10.65
CA GLU A 70 6.46 17.43 -11.95
C GLU A 70 7.28 16.85 -13.11
N GLU A 71 8.61 16.90 -13.03
CA GLU A 71 9.51 16.29 -14.01
C GLU A 71 9.36 14.77 -14.10
N SER A 72 9.10 14.10 -12.99
CA SER A 72 8.88 12.65 -12.96
C SER A 72 7.53 12.31 -13.58
N VAL A 73 6.49 13.08 -13.25
CA VAL A 73 5.17 12.97 -13.87
C VAL A 73 5.25 13.18 -15.39
N ALA A 74 6.01 14.17 -15.84
CA ALA A 74 6.26 14.42 -17.26
C ALA A 74 6.87 13.20 -17.95
N LYS A 75 7.86 12.55 -17.33
CA LYS A 75 8.50 11.34 -17.87
C LYS A 75 7.54 10.15 -17.96
N GLU A 76 6.66 9.97 -16.98
CA GLU A 76 5.62 8.92 -17.04
C GLU A 76 4.62 9.21 -18.17
N ILE A 77 4.25 10.46 -18.39
CA ILE A 77 3.38 10.86 -19.50
C ILE A 77 4.09 10.67 -20.85
N ASP A 78 5.36 11.05 -20.97
CA ASP A 78 6.17 10.81 -22.17
C ASP A 78 6.26 9.32 -22.48
N TYR A 79 6.36 8.47 -21.45
CA TYR A 79 6.32 7.02 -21.61
C TYR A 79 4.98 6.56 -22.18
N MET A 80 3.84 7.07 -21.68
CA MET A 80 2.51 6.77 -22.22
C MET A 80 2.40 7.14 -23.71
N ILE A 81 2.82 8.36 -24.05
CA ILE A 81 2.78 8.88 -25.43
C ILE A 81 3.66 8.04 -26.35
N LYS A 82 4.89 7.69 -25.92
CA LYS A 82 5.80 6.80 -26.68
C LYS A 82 5.24 5.41 -26.92
N LYS A 83 4.38 4.91 -26.02
CA LYS A 83 3.66 3.65 -26.20
C LYS A 83 2.45 3.76 -27.13
N GLY A 84 2.08 4.96 -27.56
CA GLY A 84 0.87 5.22 -28.33
C GLY A 84 -0.39 5.14 -27.48
N TRP A 85 -0.27 5.23 -26.16
CA TRP A 85 -1.41 5.24 -25.25
C TRP A 85 -1.95 6.66 -25.11
N ILE A 86 -3.25 6.75 -24.82
CA ILE A 86 -3.97 8.01 -24.75
C ILE A 86 -4.09 8.44 -23.28
N PRO A 87 -3.42 9.53 -22.85
CA PRO A 87 -3.51 10.02 -21.49
C PRO A 87 -4.89 10.57 -21.16
N CYS A 88 -5.29 10.45 -19.89
CA CYS A 88 -6.56 10.94 -19.39
C CYS A 88 -6.45 11.29 -17.90
N LEU A 89 -7.25 12.25 -17.44
CA LEU A 89 -7.28 12.67 -16.04
C LEU A 89 -8.62 12.32 -15.41
N GLU A 90 -8.57 11.88 -14.17
CA GLU A 90 -9.74 11.69 -13.33
C GLU A 90 -9.52 12.29 -11.96
N PHE A 91 -10.60 12.73 -11.32
CA PHE A 91 -10.57 13.27 -9.97
C PHE A 91 -11.74 12.77 -9.13
N ASP A 92 -11.52 12.70 -7.83
CA ASP A 92 -12.53 12.28 -6.85
C ASP A 92 -12.30 12.93 -5.48
N LYS A 93 -13.36 13.05 -4.70
CA LYS A 93 -13.30 13.59 -3.33
C LYS A 93 -12.89 12.53 -2.31
N LEU A 94 -13.31 11.26 -2.49
CA LEU A 94 -13.13 10.22 -1.48
C LEU A 94 -11.76 9.54 -1.63
N GLY A 95 -11.39 9.16 -2.85
CA GLY A 95 -10.08 8.58 -3.17
C GLY A 95 -9.87 7.13 -2.75
N TYR A 96 -10.91 6.42 -2.29
CA TYR A 96 -10.82 5.01 -1.93
C TYR A 96 -12.10 4.23 -2.28
N VAL A 97 -11.92 2.92 -2.43
CA VAL A 97 -12.99 1.97 -2.71
C VAL A 97 -13.78 1.66 -1.44
N TYR A 98 -15.09 1.54 -1.57
CA TYR A 98 -16.00 1.16 -0.47
C TYR A 98 -17.09 0.20 -0.98
N ARG A 99 -17.99 -0.25 -0.10
CA ARG A 99 -19.07 -1.18 -0.45
C ARG A 99 -20.35 -0.77 0.25
N GLU A 100 -21.23 -0.12 -0.49
CA GLU A 100 -22.56 0.33 -0.05
C GLU A 100 -23.66 -0.42 -0.79
N ASN A 101 -23.56 -0.52 -2.12
CA ASN A 101 -24.66 -1.00 -2.96
C ASN A 101 -24.75 -2.52 -3.05
N SER A 102 -23.61 -3.24 -2.99
CA SER A 102 -23.60 -4.70 -3.04
C SER A 102 -22.36 -5.30 -2.38
N ARG A 103 -22.50 -6.54 -1.91
CA ARG A 103 -21.43 -7.36 -1.33
C ARG A 103 -21.07 -8.60 -2.16
N MET A 104 -21.59 -8.72 -3.38
CA MET A 104 -21.24 -9.83 -4.28
C MET A 104 -19.74 -9.84 -4.63
N PRO A 105 -19.14 -11.01 -4.90
CA PRO A 105 -17.74 -11.11 -5.31
C PRO A 105 -17.43 -10.16 -6.47
N ASN A 106 -16.26 -9.50 -6.43
CA ASN A 106 -15.76 -8.54 -7.42
C ASN A 106 -16.60 -7.25 -7.62
N TYR A 107 -17.63 -7.03 -6.81
CA TYR A 107 -18.35 -5.76 -6.78
C TYR A 107 -17.80 -4.83 -5.69
N TYR A 108 -17.44 -3.62 -6.12
CA TYR A 108 -17.01 -2.53 -5.25
C TYR A 108 -17.48 -1.16 -5.78
N ASP A 109 -17.82 -0.25 -4.88
CA ASP A 109 -18.17 1.15 -5.15
C ASP A 109 -16.91 2.04 -5.07
N GLY A 110 -16.92 3.20 -5.72
CA GLY A 110 -15.77 4.12 -5.70
C GLY A 110 -14.57 3.72 -6.56
N ARG A 111 -14.72 2.71 -7.45
CA ARG A 111 -13.70 2.35 -8.46
C ARG A 111 -13.56 3.43 -9.54
N TYR A 112 -14.69 3.95 -10.00
CA TYR A 112 -14.76 5.00 -11.00
C TYR A 112 -14.66 6.37 -10.33
N TRP A 113 -13.86 7.24 -10.93
CA TRP A 113 -13.72 8.64 -10.55
C TRP A 113 -14.33 9.52 -11.64
N THR A 114 -14.44 10.82 -11.39
CA THR A 114 -15.02 11.74 -12.37
C THR A 114 -13.97 12.08 -13.42
N LEU A 115 -14.34 11.94 -14.70
CA LEU A 115 -13.48 12.29 -15.83
C LEU A 115 -13.23 13.81 -15.86
N TRP A 116 -11.98 14.23 -16.00
CA TRP A 116 -11.65 15.61 -16.31
C TRP A 116 -11.61 15.82 -17.81
N LYS A 117 -12.56 16.61 -18.33
CA LYS A 117 -12.77 16.85 -19.77
C LYS A 117 -12.90 15.50 -20.53
N LEU A 118 -11.98 15.20 -21.44
CA LEU A 118 -11.95 14.01 -22.28
C LEU A 118 -10.54 13.44 -22.35
N PRO A 119 -10.35 12.15 -22.72
CA PRO A 119 -9.03 11.62 -23.04
C PRO A 119 -8.34 12.47 -24.10
N MET A 120 -7.04 12.68 -23.94
CA MET A 120 -6.28 13.64 -24.73
C MET A 120 -5.82 13.01 -26.06
N PHE A 121 -6.78 12.74 -26.94
CA PHE A 121 -6.54 12.11 -28.24
C PHE A 121 -5.57 12.94 -29.09
N GLY A 122 -4.57 12.27 -29.66
CA GLY A 122 -3.56 12.93 -30.51
C GLY A 122 -2.56 13.81 -29.75
N CYS A 123 -2.54 13.75 -28.41
CA CYS A 123 -1.54 14.44 -27.61
C CYS A 123 -0.15 13.84 -27.85
N ASN A 124 0.80 14.68 -28.26
CA ASN A 124 2.19 14.31 -28.54
C ASN A 124 3.19 15.01 -27.61
N ASP A 125 2.71 15.84 -26.68
CA ASP A 125 3.53 16.66 -25.80
C ASP A 125 3.00 16.56 -24.36
N SER A 126 3.86 16.07 -23.45
CA SER A 126 3.52 15.95 -22.04
C SER A 126 3.22 17.29 -21.38
N SER A 127 3.75 18.40 -21.91
CA SER A 127 3.46 19.74 -21.39
C SER A 127 1.96 20.07 -21.43
N GLN A 128 1.23 19.57 -22.42
CA GLN A 128 -0.21 19.77 -22.55
C GLN A 128 -0.96 19.04 -21.43
N VAL A 129 -0.56 17.81 -21.13
CA VAL A 129 -1.14 17.02 -20.04
C VAL A 129 -0.84 17.65 -18.68
N LEU A 130 0.38 18.15 -18.49
CA LEU A 130 0.76 18.88 -17.26
C LEU A 130 -0.08 20.15 -17.08
N LYS A 131 -0.33 20.91 -18.16
CA LYS A 131 -1.20 22.08 -18.10
C LYS A 131 -2.62 21.71 -17.65
N GLU A 132 -3.18 20.63 -18.20
CA GLU A 132 -4.50 20.14 -17.81
C GLU A 132 -4.53 19.65 -16.35
N ILE A 133 -3.44 19.04 -15.88
CA ILE A 133 -3.26 18.70 -14.47
C ILE A 133 -3.36 19.97 -13.62
N GLU A 134 -2.61 21.03 -13.94
CA GLU A 134 -2.63 22.28 -13.19
C GLU A 134 -4.01 22.97 -13.22
N GLU A 135 -4.71 22.95 -14.36
CA GLU A 135 -6.09 23.43 -14.44
C GLU A 135 -7.04 22.63 -13.53
N CYS A 136 -6.89 21.30 -13.48
CA CYS A 136 -7.67 20.42 -12.63
C CYS A 136 -7.37 20.67 -11.13
N LYS A 137 -6.10 20.81 -10.76
CA LYS A 137 -5.67 21.15 -9.39
C LYS A 137 -6.26 22.49 -8.94
N LYS A 138 -6.26 23.49 -9.84
CA LYS A 138 -6.82 24.82 -9.55
C LYS A 138 -8.33 24.79 -9.38
N ALA A 139 -9.04 24.02 -10.20
CA ALA A 139 -10.49 23.87 -10.09
C ALA A 139 -10.89 23.07 -8.84
N TYR A 140 -10.12 22.05 -8.50
CA TYR A 140 -10.40 21.12 -7.41
C TYR A 140 -9.18 20.91 -6.50
N PRO A 141 -8.81 21.92 -5.67
CA PRO A 141 -7.61 21.87 -4.84
C PRO A 141 -7.67 20.80 -3.73
N ASN A 142 -8.89 20.41 -3.34
CA ASN A 142 -9.14 19.42 -2.28
C ASN A 142 -9.62 18.06 -2.83
N ALA A 143 -9.36 17.77 -4.10
CA ALA A 143 -9.65 16.47 -4.71
C ALA A 143 -8.38 15.62 -4.86
N TYR A 144 -8.57 14.31 -4.87
CA TYR A 144 -7.59 13.38 -5.42
C TYR A 144 -7.63 13.52 -6.94
N ILE A 145 -6.46 13.54 -7.58
CA ILE A 145 -6.33 13.58 -9.03
C ILE A 145 -5.39 12.45 -9.43
N ARG A 146 -5.78 11.68 -10.44
CA ARG A 146 -4.94 10.62 -11.03
C ARG A 146 -4.84 10.79 -12.54
N CYS A 147 -3.70 10.37 -13.09
CA CYS A 147 -3.48 10.26 -14.51
C CYS A 147 -3.60 8.80 -14.94
N LEU A 148 -4.28 8.57 -16.05
CA LEU A 148 -4.56 7.26 -16.64
C LEU A 148 -4.05 7.23 -18.08
N ALA A 149 -3.85 6.03 -18.60
CA ALA A 149 -3.61 5.83 -20.02
C ALA A 149 -4.40 4.65 -20.56
N PHE A 150 -4.98 4.85 -21.75
CA PHE A 150 -5.75 3.83 -22.45
C PHE A 150 -5.03 3.36 -23.71
N ASP A 151 -5.05 2.04 -23.93
CA ASP A 151 -4.62 1.41 -25.16
C ASP A 151 -5.87 1.04 -25.96
N ASN A 152 -6.04 1.69 -27.11
CA ASN A 152 -7.19 1.48 -27.99
C ASN A 152 -7.11 0.16 -28.76
N ILE A 153 -5.91 -0.39 -28.96
CA ILE A 153 -5.73 -1.69 -29.63
C ILE A 153 -6.16 -2.81 -28.69
N LYS A 154 -5.74 -2.76 -27.43
CA LYS A 154 -6.13 -3.75 -26.40
C LYS A 154 -7.48 -3.48 -25.75
N GLN A 155 -8.05 -2.30 -25.98
CA GLN A 155 -9.30 -1.83 -25.37
C GLN A 155 -9.25 -1.87 -23.83
N ALA A 156 -8.12 -1.44 -23.27
CA ALA A 156 -7.87 -1.54 -21.83
C ALA A 156 -7.16 -0.32 -21.26
N GLN A 157 -7.45 0.00 -20.01
CA GLN A 157 -6.64 0.90 -19.21
C GLN A 157 -5.30 0.21 -18.90
N CYS A 158 -4.20 0.81 -19.34
CA CYS A 158 -2.87 0.21 -19.25
C CYS A 158 -2.02 0.81 -18.13
N MET A 159 -2.37 2.01 -17.66
CA MET A 159 -1.62 2.69 -16.60
C MET A 159 -2.55 3.61 -15.80
N ALA A 160 -2.27 3.73 -14.51
CA ALA A 160 -2.93 4.67 -13.61
C ALA A 160 -2.00 4.99 -12.44
N PHE A 161 -1.82 6.28 -12.14
CA PHE A 161 -1.06 6.71 -10.97
C PHE A 161 -1.58 8.04 -10.42
N VAL A 162 -1.44 8.22 -9.10
CA VAL A 162 -1.95 9.41 -8.40
C VAL A 162 -1.02 10.61 -8.61
N ILE A 163 -1.59 11.79 -8.84
CA ILE A 163 -0.91 13.07 -9.07
C ILE A 163 -1.07 14.00 -7.87
N GLN A 164 -2.31 14.16 -7.40
CA GLN A 164 -2.63 15.03 -6.26
C GLN A 164 -3.33 14.20 -5.18
N LYS A 165 -2.93 14.44 -3.93
CA LYS A 165 -3.68 14.05 -2.74
C LYS A 165 -4.15 15.34 -2.06
N PRO A 166 -5.39 15.43 -1.58
CA PRO A 166 -5.86 16.60 -0.87
C PRO A 166 -5.03 16.78 0.39
N ASN A 167 -4.69 18.03 0.69
CA ASN A 167 -4.00 18.36 1.92
C ASN A 167 -5.03 18.24 3.06
N THR A 168 -5.08 17.07 3.68
CA THR A 168 -5.88 16.92 4.90
C THR A 168 -5.08 17.63 5.98
N ALA A 169 -5.33 18.92 6.17
CA ALA A 169 -4.85 19.62 7.35
C ALA A 169 -5.37 18.85 8.56
N SER A 170 -4.45 18.10 9.17
CA SER A 170 -4.62 17.40 10.44
C SER A 170 -4.80 18.38 11.58
#